data_AF-H3A7H3-F1
#
_entry.id   AF-H3A7H3-F1
#
_cell.length_a   1.000
_cell.length_b   1.000
_cell.length_c   1.000
_cell.angle_alpha   90.00
_cell.angle_beta   90.00
_cell.angle_gamma   90.00
#
_symmetry.space_group_name_H-M   'P 1'
#
loop_
_entity.id
_entity.type
_entity.pdbx_description
1 polymer ?
#
loop_
_entity_poly.entity_id
_entity_poly.type
_entity_poly.pdbx_seq_one_letter_code
_entity_poly.pdbx_strand_id
1 'polypeptide(L)'
;MWRGGFVDCHCHLSARDFQEDVEEVIEQAKQSGVAAIVAVAEYSEEFERIIELSNRYHGFVMPCLGVHPVQGLPPQDQRGATLQVMGGGCCEVLTHLSVLYL
;
A
#
# COMPACT_ATOMS: atom_id res chain seq x y z
N MET A 1 26.33 2.85 -14.23
CA MET A 1 25.68 2.42 -12.97
C MET A 1 24.67 3.49 -12.60
N TRP A 2 23.39 3.16 -12.59
CA TRP A 2 22.34 4.10 -12.14
C TRP A 2 22.71 4.58 -10.72
N ARG A 3 22.66 5.89 -10.47
CA ARG A 3 23.05 6.51 -9.19
C ARG A 3 21.88 6.65 -8.20
N GLY A 4 20.67 6.27 -8.61
CA GLY A 4 19.48 6.22 -7.73
C GLY A 4 19.23 4.79 -7.28
N GLY A 5 18.83 4.61 -6.02
CA GLY A 5 18.41 3.31 -5.50
C GLY A 5 17.18 2.74 -6.21
N PHE A 6 16.87 1.48 -5.97
CA PHE A 6 15.73 0.80 -6.59
C PHE A 6 14.40 1.32 -6.02
N VAL A 7 13.37 1.40 -6.85
CA VAL A 7 12.00 1.69 -6.37
C VAL A 7 11.17 0.44 -6.57
N ASP A 8 10.66 -0.11 -5.48
CA ASP A 8 9.64 -1.14 -5.55
C ASP A 8 8.29 -0.48 -5.82
N CYS A 9 7.77 -0.68 -7.03
CA CYS A 9 6.58 0.02 -7.50
C CYS A 9 5.25 -0.64 -7.08
N HIS A 10 5.28 -1.84 -6.48
CA HIS A 10 4.07 -2.55 -6.06
C HIS A 10 4.43 -3.62 -5.02
N CYS A 11 4.11 -3.36 -3.76
CA CYS A 11 4.38 -4.28 -2.66
C CYS A 11 3.24 -4.34 -1.65
N HIS A 12 2.90 -5.54 -1.18
CA HIS A 12 1.85 -5.78 -0.19
C HIS A 12 2.42 -5.78 1.24
N LEU A 13 2.97 -4.64 1.68
CA LEU A 13 3.58 -4.52 3.02
C LEU A 13 2.58 -4.69 4.19
N SER A 14 1.27 -4.53 3.94
CA SER A 14 0.21 -4.78 4.92
C SER A 14 -0.20 -6.26 5.04
N ALA A 15 0.34 -7.13 4.17
CA ALA A 15 -0.01 -8.54 4.15
C ALA A 15 0.26 -9.22 5.50
N ARG A 16 -0.52 -10.26 5.79
CA ARG A 16 -0.39 -11.06 7.01
C ARG A 16 1.00 -11.65 7.19
N ASP A 17 1.63 -12.01 6.08
CA ASP A 17 2.97 -12.59 6.01
C ASP A 17 4.05 -11.68 6.64
N PHE A 18 3.83 -10.36 6.70
CA PHE A 18 4.77 -9.39 7.26
C PHE A 18 4.35 -8.83 8.62
N GLN A 19 3.29 -9.34 9.26
CA GLN A 19 2.76 -8.74 10.49
C GLN A 19 3.77 -8.74 11.65
N GLU A 20 4.62 -9.75 11.73
CA GLU A 20 5.56 -9.92 12.84
C GLU A 20 6.90 -9.20 12.61
N ASP A 21 7.28 -8.95 11.36
CA ASP A 21 8.64 -8.55 10.97
C ASP A 21 8.71 -7.39 9.96
N VAL A 22 7.61 -6.71 9.64
CA VAL A 22 7.59 -5.61 8.64
C VAL A 22 8.66 -4.54 8.89
N GLU A 23 8.98 -4.24 10.15
CA GLU A 23 9.98 -3.23 10.49
C GLU A 23 11.38 -3.68 10.11
N GLU A 24 11.69 -4.96 10.32
CA GLU A 24 12.95 -5.58 9.92
C GLU A 24 13.05 -5.64 8.39
N VAL A 25 11.97 -6.06 7.72
CA VAL A 25 11.90 -6.12 6.25
C VAL A 25 12.16 -4.75 5.62
N ILE A 26 11.55 -3.69 6.15
CA ILE A 26 11.75 -2.31 5.66
C ILE A 26 13.20 -1.86 5.86
N GLU A 27 13.82 -2.21 6.99
CA GLU A 27 15.20 -1.84 7.27
C GLU A 27 16.19 -2.61 6.37
N GLN A 28 15.96 -3.91 6.16
CA GLN A 28 16.73 -4.71 5.22
C GLN A 28 16.60 -4.20 3.77
N ALA A 29 15.41 -3.73 3.37
CA ALA A 29 15.20 -3.13 2.05
C ALA A 29 16.06 -1.87 1.85
N LYS A 30 16.10 -0.97 2.85
CA LYS A 30 16.96 0.23 2.80
C LYS A 30 18.44 -0.15 2.67
N GLN A 31 18.91 -1.11 3.45
CA GLN A 31 20.29 -1.58 3.43
C GLN A 31 20.66 -2.23 2.09
N SER A 32 19.69 -2.84 1.42
CA SER A 32 19.84 -3.45 0.09
C SER A 32 19.82 -2.44 -1.06
N GLY A 33 19.65 -1.14 -0.77
CA GLY A 33 19.68 -0.08 -1.78
C GLY A 33 18.32 0.24 -2.41
N VAL A 34 17.21 -0.17 -1.78
CA VAL A 34 15.87 0.33 -2.11
C VAL A 34 15.78 1.78 -1.65
N ALA A 35 15.24 2.65 -2.50
CA ALA A 35 15.05 4.08 -2.27
C ALA A 35 13.61 4.41 -1.86
N ALA A 36 12.62 3.66 -2.35
CA ALA A 36 11.21 3.81 -1.99
C ALA A 36 10.42 2.53 -2.29
N ILE A 37 9.32 2.35 -1.59
CA ILE A 37 8.35 1.26 -1.77
C ILE A 37 6.96 1.87 -1.92
N VAL A 38 6.21 1.40 -2.92
CA VAL A 38 4.79 1.69 -3.07
C VAL A 38 3.99 0.56 -2.40
N ALA A 39 3.40 0.86 -1.24
CA ALA A 39 2.60 -0.07 -0.46
C ALA A 39 1.15 -0.05 -0.93
N VAL A 40 0.68 -1.15 -1.52
CA VAL A 40 -0.66 -1.25 -2.10
C VAL A 40 -1.62 -2.01 -1.18
N ALA A 41 -2.88 -1.58 -1.17
CA ALA A 41 -3.97 -2.30 -0.50
C ALA A 41 -4.66 -3.30 -1.45
N GLU A 42 -5.09 -4.44 -0.92
CA GLU A 42 -6.05 -5.34 -1.58
C GLU A 42 -7.46 -5.17 -1.02
N TYR A 43 -7.57 -4.96 0.29
CA TYR A 43 -8.82 -4.84 1.03
C TYR A 43 -8.90 -3.49 1.75
N SER A 44 -10.12 -2.99 1.97
CA SER A 44 -10.36 -1.75 2.72
C SER A 44 -9.81 -1.77 4.15
N GLU A 45 -9.77 -2.95 4.73
CA GLU A 45 -9.30 -3.27 6.08
C GLU A 45 -7.79 -3.00 6.24
N GLU A 46 -7.05 -2.93 5.13
CA GLU A 46 -5.62 -2.65 5.13
C GLU A 46 -5.28 -1.15 5.12
N PHE A 47 -6.26 -0.29 4.86
CA PHE A 47 -6.02 1.14 4.62
C PHE A 47 -5.35 1.81 5.82
N GLU A 48 -5.89 1.59 7.02
CA GLU A 48 -5.34 2.17 8.26
C GLU A 48 -3.89 1.74 8.45
N ARG A 49 -3.59 0.45 8.25
CA ARG A 49 -2.23 -0.07 8.37
C ARG A 49 -1.26 0.51 7.35
N ILE A 50 -1.68 0.67 6.11
CA ILE A 50 -0.84 1.29 5.05
C ILE A 50 -0.57 2.77 5.36
N ILE A 51 -1.58 3.50 5.85
CA ILE A 51 -1.42 4.90 6.29
C ILE A 51 -0.44 4.98 7.47
N GLU A 52 -0.57 4.09 8.47
CA GLU A 52 0.36 4.01 9.60
C GLU A 52 1.81 3.76 9.17
N LEU A 53 2.01 2.80 8.25
CA LEU A 53 3.33 2.50 7.72
C LEU A 53 3.91 3.68 6.94
N SER A 54 3.11 4.35 6.11
CA SER A 54 3.54 5.54 5.39
C SER A 54 3.93 6.68 6.33
N ASN A 55 3.15 6.92 7.39
CA ASN A 55 3.47 7.93 8.40
C ASN A 55 4.75 7.58 9.18
N ARG A 56 4.94 6.31 9.55
CA ARG A 56 6.14 5.85 10.28
C ARG A 56 7.40 5.91 9.43
N TYR A 57 7.29 5.59 8.15
CA TYR A 57 8.40 5.53 7.19
C TYR A 57 8.25 6.61 6.10
N HIS A 58 7.97 7.83 6.53
CA HIS A 58 7.73 8.97 5.65
C HIS A 58 8.88 9.18 4.65
N GLY A 59 8.53 9.33 3.36
CA GLY A 59 9.49 9.48 2.26
C GLY A 59 10.13 8.17 1.79
N PHE A 60 9.83 7.03 2.42
CA PHE A 60 10.27 5.70 2.00
C PHE A 60 9.09 4.80 1.61
N VAL A 61 8.02 4.78 2.41
CA VAL A 61 6.78 4.04 2.10
C VAL A 61 5.72 4.99 1.56
N MET A 62 5.38 4.82 0.29
CA MET A 62 4.35 5.57 -0.42
C MET A 62 3.04 4.77 -0.41
N PRO A 63 1.93 5.30 0.13
CA PRO A 63 0.70 4.54 0.26
C PRO A 63 -0.08 4.56 -1.07
N CYS A 64 -0.68 3.42 -1.41
CA CYS A 64 -1.60 3.25 -2.53
C CYS A 64 -2.87 2.54 -2.04
N LEU A 65 -3.94 3.31 -1.87
CA LEU A 65 -5.21 2.80 -1.35
C LEU A 65 -6.17 2.51 -2.50
N GLY A 66 -6.69 1.29 -2.51
CA GLY A 66 -7.61 0.76 -3.52
C GLY A 66 -8.18 -0.57 -3.06
N VAL A 67 -9.22 -1.05 -3.72
CA VAL A 67 -9.83 -2.35 -3.41
C VAL A 67 -9.65 -3.24 -4.63
N HIS A 68 -8.93 -4.34 -4.44
CA HIS A 68 -8.61 -5.28 -5.50
C HIS A 68 -9.88 -5.97 -6.01
N PRO A 69 -10.05 -6.22 -7.32
CA PRO A 69 -11.28 -6.80 -7.87
C PRO A 69 -11.65 -8.17 -7.28
N VAL A 70 -10.65 -8.96 -6.87
CA VAL A 70 -10.85 -10.24 -6.19
C VAL A 70 -10.92 -9.99 -4.69
N GLN A 71 -12.11 -10.18 -4.11
CA GLN A 71 -12.41 -9.89 -2.69
C GLN A 71 -12.73 -11.15 -1.85
N GLY A 72 -12.43 -12.36 -2.35
CA GLY A 72 -12.85 -13.61 -1.68
C GLY A 72 -14.37 -13.83 -1.66
N LEU A 73 -15.14 -12.95 -2.28
CA LEU A 73 -16.58 -13.03 -2.48
C LEU A 73 -16.92 -13.85 -3.73
N PRO A 74 -18.10 -14.48 -3.78
CA PRO A 74 -18.56 -15.13 -5.00
C PRO A 74 -18.66 -14.11 -6.15
N PRO A 75 -18.47 -14.52 -7.43
CA PRO A 75 -18.26 -13.59 -8.55
C PRO A 75 -19.31 -12.48 -8.70
N GLN A 76 -20.57 -12.75 -8.34
CA GLN A 76 -21.66 -11.78 -8.40
C GLN A 76 -21.59 -10.66 -7.34
N ASP A 77 -20.82 -10.88 -6.27
CA ASP A 77 -20.66 -9.96 -5.15
C ASP A 77 -19.28 -9.30 -5.13
N GLN A 78 -18.41 -9.60 -6.10
CA GLN A 78 -17.15 -8.90 -6.28
C GLN A 78 -17.43 -7.46 -6.66
N ARG A 79 -17.07 -6.53 -5.79
CA ARG A 79 -17.16 -5.09 -6.03
C ARG A 79 -15.75 -4.55 -6.19
N GLY A 80 -15.47 -3.94 -7.33
CA GLY A 80 -14.29 -3.08 -7.46
C GLY A 80 -14.40 -1.84 -6.58
N ALA A 81 -13.36 -1.01 -6.57
CA ALA A 81 -13.33 0.24 -5.81
C ALA A 81 -14.52 1.15 -6.18
N THR A 82 -15.56 1.13 -5.34
CA THR A 82 -16.71 2.03 -5.41
C THR A 82 -16.58 3.07 -4.32
N LEU A 83 -17.09 4.28 -4.56
CA LEU A 83 -17.07 5.41 -3.60
C LEU A 83 -17.62 5.05 -2.22
N GLN A 84 -18.51 4.06 -2.14
CA GLN A 84 -19.07 3.54 -0.88
C GLN A 84 -18.07 2.76 -0.03
N VAL A 85 -17.11 2.08 -0.67
CA VAL A 85 -16.08 1.26 0.01
C VAL A 85 -14.89 2.13 0.46
N MET A 86 -14.61 3.21 -0.25
CA MET A 86 -13.56 4.18 0.10
C MET A 86 -13.94 5.14 1.26
N GLY A 87 -14.97 4.77 2.03
CA GLY A 87 -15.81 5.65 2.86
C GLY A 87 -15.09 6.84 3.49
N GLY A 88 -15.42 8.06 3.04
CA GLY A 88 -15.18 9.36 3.68
C GLY A 88 -13.74 9.80 4.02
N GLY A 89 -12.88 8.90 4.50
CA GLY A 89 -11.54 9.16 5.02
C GLY A 89 -10.45 9.29 3.95
N CYS A 90 -10.74 8.96 2.68
CA CYS A 90 -9.78 9.20 1.60
C CYS A 90 -9.49 10.69 1.38
N CYS A 91 -10.37 11.61 1.81
CA CYS A 91 -10.28 13.02 1.47
C CYS A 91 -9.00 13.72 1.99
N GLU A 92 -8.42 13.26 3.12
CA GLU A 92 -7.23 13.90 3.71
C GLU A 92 -5.89 13.35 3.15
N VAL A 93 -5.89 12.16 2.54
CA VAL A 93 -4.67 11.50 2.01
C VAL A 93 -4.43 11.81 0.52
N LEU A 94 -5.41 12.47 -0.14
CA LEU A 94 -5.39 12.74 -1.59
C LEU A 94 -4.34 13.75 -2.07
N THR A 95 -3.58 14.40 -1.20
CA THR A 95 -2.52 15.33 -1.62
C THR A 95 -1.29 14.62 -2.21
N HIS A 96 -1.14 13.31 -2.00
CA HIS A 96 0.01 12.53 -2.52
C HIS A 96 -0.35 11.16 -3.14
N LEU A 97 -1.63 10.77 -3.21
CA LEU A 97 -2.07 9.46 -3.71
C LEU A 97 -2.28 9.44 -5.23
N SER A 98 -1.52 8.60 -5.93
CA SER A 98 -1.96 8.03 -7.21
C SER A 98 -2.98 6.93 -6.94
N VAL A 99 -4.27 7.26 -7.03
CA VAL A 99 -5.35 6.26 -7.08
C VAL A 99 -5.23 5.53 -8.42
N LEU A 100 -4.61 4.36 -8.43
CA LEU A 100 -4.57 3.50 -9.62
C LEU A 100 -5.88 2.70 -9.68
N TYR A 101 -6.75 3.06 -10.62
CA TYR A 101 -7.78 2.16 -11.10
C TYR A 101 -7.11 1.19 -12.09
N LEU A 102 -6.96 -0.08 -11.71
CA LEU A 102 -6.66 -1.17 -12.64
C LEU A 102 -7.96 -1.73 -13.22
#